data_AF-A0A443SR26-F1
#
_entry.id   AF-A0A443SR26-F1
#
_cell.length_a   1.000
_cell.length_b   1.000
_cell.length_c   1.000
_cell.angle_alpha   90.00
_cell.angle_beta   90.00
_cell.angle_gamma   90.00
#
_symmetry.space_group_name_H-M   'P 1'
#
loop_
_entity.id
_entity.type
_entity.pdbx_description
1 polymer ?
#
loop_
_entity_poly.entity_id
_entity_poly.type
_entity_poly.pdbx_seq_one_letter_code
_entity_poly.pdbx_strand_id
1 'polypeptide(L)'
;WFAVLFVDTGIYRGAVIRFTVQIPFDYPNCGPPDVFFEPIVFHPLINPKNGALITKYTFPDWICHERRICELFLFVKAMFTDLEIVLKEQLIEEDSCDSVAVFYATNFNLFKNDFSEFKRRVNESLDECRNKLYEIHSDDKNGINFGPWSPEIHEELRKKLISGQNITEVDEPNEHRGDCRSGLSWVQKGSSQMFSKFNC
;
A
#
# COMPACT_ATOMS: atom_id res chain seq x y z
N TRP A 1 -0.39 -10.63 -8.61
CA TRP A 1 -1.56 -10.07 -7.89
C TRP A 1 -1.54 -8.56 -7.99
N PHE A 2 -2.69 -7.92 -8.20
CA PHE A 2 -2.82 -6.47 -8.18
C PHE A 2 -3.21 -6.01 -6.77
N ALA A 3 -2.57 -4.96 -6.29
CA ALA A 3 -2.79 -4.42 -4.95
C ALA A 3 -2.86 -2.89 -4.97
N VAL A 4 -3.55 -2.34 -3.97
CA VAL A 4 -3.61 -0.91 -3.72
C VAL A 4 -3.40 -0.63 -2.24
N LEU A 5 -2.60 0.38 -1.93
CA LEU A 5 -2.37 0.90 -0.59
C LEU A 5 -2.96 2.30 -0.48
N PHE A 6 -3.82 2.49 0.51
CA PHE A 6 -4.31 3.80 0.93
C PHE A 6 -3.51 4.25 2.15
N VAL A 7 -2.84 5.39 2.04
CA VAL A 7 -1.99 5.92 3.11
C VAL A 7 -2.68 7.10 3.77
N ASP A 8 -2.87 7.05 5.09
CA ASP A 8 -3.60 8.05 5.87
C ASP A 8 -2.74 8.84 6.87
N THR A 9 -1.48 8.44 7.03
CA THR A 9 -0.49 9.04 7.95
C THR A 9 0.85 9.34 7.26
N GLY A 10 1.74 10.02 7.97
CA GLY A 10 3.10 10.31 7.49
C GLY A 10 3.15 11.28 6.31
N ILE A 11 4.29 11.30 5.63
CA ILE A 11 4.52 12.21 4.49
C ILE A 11 3.81 11.77 3.21
N TYR A 12 3.43 10.49 3.11
CA TYR A 12 2.68 9.93 2.00
C TYR A 12 1.15 10.01 2.23
N ARG A 13 0.71 10.72 3.26
CA ARG A 13 -0.72 10.85 3.60
C ARG A 13 -1.55 11.34 2.42
N GLY A 14 -2.66 10.65 2.18
CA GLY A 14 -3.58 10.89 1.07
C GLY A 14 -3.19 10.19 -0.22
N ALA A 15 -2.11 9.41 -0.23
CA ALA A 15 -1.70 8.63 -1.39
C ALA A 15 -2.61 7.41 -1.62
N VAL A 16 -2.89 7.16 -2.90
CA VAL A 16 -3.46 5.91 -3.40
C VAL A 16 -2.38 5.28 -4.28
N ILE A 17 -1.70 4.27 -3.74
CA ILE A 17 -0.52 3.68 -4.36
C ILE A 17 -0.89 2.32 -4.92
N ARG A 18 -0.79 2.15 -6.24
CA ARG A 18 -0.98 0.85 -6.91
C ARG A 18 0.36 0.13 -7.00
N PHE A 19 0.30 -1.18 -6.80
CA PHE A 19 1.47 -2.03 -7.02
C PHE A 19 1.05 -3.44 -7.41
N THR A 20 1.93 -4.11 -8.14
CA THR A 20 1.77 -5.49 -8.55
C THR A 20 2.74 -6.36 -7.77
N VAL A 21 2.26 -7.49 -7.27
CA VAL A 21 3.08 -8.52 -6.62
C VAL A 21 3.21 -9.71 -7.56
N GLN A 22 4.43 -10.02 -7.99
CA GLN A 22 4.74 -11.20 -8.78
C GLN A 22 5.19 -12.31 -7.83
N ILE A 23 4.33 -13.31 -7.66
CA ILE A 23 4.61 -14.47 -6.80
C ILE A 23 5.23 -15.55 -7.70
N PRO A 24 6.44 -16.03 -7.38
CA PRO A 24 7.06 -17.12 -8.13
C PRO A 24 6.21 -18.39 -8.08
N PHE A 25 6.24 -19.18 -9.16
CA PHE A 25 5.45 -20.42 -9.27
C PHE A 25 5.83 -21.48 -8.23
N ASP A 26 7.08 -21.45 -7.76
CA ASP A 26 7.66 -22.35 -6.79
C ASP A 26 7.53 -21.86 -5.34
N TYR A 27 6.85 -20.73 -5.10
CA TYR A 27 6.57 -20.22 -3.77
C TYR A 27 5.81 -21.28 -2.91
N PRO A 28 6.22 -21.50 -1.64
CA PRO A 28 7.20 -20.76 -0.84
C PRO A 28 8.63 -21.31 -0.88
N ASN A 29 8.99 -22.21 -1.80
CA ASN A 29 10.32 -22.84 -1.87
C ASN A 29 11.36 -22.00 -2.64
N CYS A 30 11.15 -20.69 -2.70
CA CYS A 30 11.91 -19.72 -3.49
C CYS A 30 12.19 -18.46 -2.67
N GLY A 31 12.76 -17.44 -3.32
CA GLY A 31 12.92 -16.09 -2.74
C GLY A 31 11.60 -15.34 -2.51
N PRO A 32 11.66 -14.09 -2.04
CA PRO A 32 10.48 -13.26 -1.83
C PRO A 32 9.75 -12.99 -3.16
N PRO A 33 8.42 -12.76 -3.13
CA PRO A 33 7.72 -12.18 -4.26
C PRO A 33 8.28 -10.80 -4.64
N ASP A 34 8.32 -10.51 -5.93
CA ASP A 34 8.73 -9.20 -6.43
C ASP A 34 7.55 -8.22 -6.35
N VAL A 35 7.85 -6.96 -6.03
CA VAL A 35 6.85 -5.89 -5.92
C VAL A 35 7.22 -4.75 -6.86
N PHE A 36 6.27 -4.32 -7.68
CA PHE A 36 6.45 -3.25 -8.65
C PHE A 36 5.40 -2.16 -8.44
N PHE A 37 5.85 -0.92 -8.31
CA PHE A 37 5.00 0.26 -8.14
C PHE A 37 4.81 0.95 -9.49
N GLU A 38 3.55 1.12 -9.88
CA GLU A 38 3.20 1.85 -11.09
C GLU A 38 1.91 2.67 -10.89
N PRO A 39 1.99 4.01 -10.98
CA PRO A 39 3.17 4.83 -11.26
C PRO A 39 4.27 4.70 -10.19
N ILE A 40 5.52 5.04 -10.56
CA ILE A 40 6.67 4.90 -9.66
C ILE A 40 6.57 5.97 -8.56
N VAL A 41 6.46 5.51 -7.31
CA VAL A 41 6.48 6.39 -6.13
C VAL A 41 7.92 6.65 -5.71
N PHE A 42 8.27 7.91 -5.46
CA PHE A 42 9.59 8.24 -4.95
C PHE A 42 9.75 7.71 -3.52
N HIS A 43 10.65 6.75 -3.32
CA HIS A 43 11.00 6.17 -2.03
C HIS A 43 12.43 5.62 -2.08
N PRO A 44 13.27 5.74 -1.02
CA PRO A 44 14.65 5.21 -1.01
C PRO A 44 14.81 3.72 -1.30
N LEU A 45 13.73 2.95 -1.11
CA LEU A 45 13.65 1.50 -1.33
C LEU A 45 12.91 1.12 -2.61
N ILE A 46 12.58 2.07 -3.48
CA ILE A 46 11.96 1.79 -4.78
C ILE A 46 12.94 2.21 -5.86
N ASN A 47 13.24 1.30 -6.77
CA ASN A 47 14.10 1.59 -7.90
C ASN A 47 13.40 2.61 -8.83
N PRO A 48 13.99 3.80 -9.06
CA PRO A 48 13.32 4.87 -9.79
C PRO A 48 13.17 4.59 -11.29
N LYS A 49 13.88 3.57 -11.83
CA LYS A 49 13.84 3.25 -13.27
C LYS A 49 12.69 2.32 -13.64
N ASN A 50 12.34 1.40 -12.76
CA ASN A 50 11.38 0.31 -13.06
C ASN A 50 10.33 0.10 -11.98
N GLY A 51 10.34 0.89 -10.90
CA GLY A 51 9.37 0.76 -9.81
C GLY A 51 9.56 -0.48 -8.94
N ALA A 52 10.63 -1.26 -9.12
CA ALA A 52 10.86 -2.47 -8.34
C ALA A 52 11.22 -2.13 -6.88
N LEU A 53 10.62 -2.85 -5.94
CA LEU A 53 10.99 -2.81 -4.53
C LEU A 53 12.39 -3.42 -4.34
N ILE A 54 13.26 -2.68 -3.65
CA ILE A 54 14.59 -3.16 -3.28
C ILE A 54 14.45 -4.00 -2.00
N THR A 55 14.34 -5.31 -2.16
CA THR A 55 14.12 -6.26 -1.05
C THR A 55 15.40 -6.68 -0.33
N LYS A 56 16.58 -6.46 -0.93
CA LYS A 56 17.91 -6.84 -0.40
C LYS A 56 18.13 -6.43 1.06
N TYR A 57 17.68 -5.24 1.43
CA TYR A 57 17.90 -4.68 2.78
C TYR A 57 16.90 -5.16 3.83
N THR A 58 15.76 -5.69 3.39
CA THR A 58 14.65 -6.07 4.27
C THR A 58 14.58 -7.57 4.49
N PHE A 59 14.86 -8.33 3.43
CA PHE A 59 14.81 -9.79 3.43
C PHE A 59 16.14 -10.35 2.92
N PRO A 60 17.27 -10.10 3.61
CA PRO A 60 18.56 -10.66 3.20
C PRO A 60 18.52 -12.20 3.23
N ASP A 61 17.83 -12.77 4.22
CA ASP A 61 17.59 -14.21 4.37
C ASP A 61 16.09 -14.47 4.28
N TRP A 62 15.54 -14.55 3.05
CA TRP A 62 14.18 -15.04 2.87
C TRP A 62 14.14 -16.54 3.17
N ILE A 63 13.78 -16.89 4.40
CA ILE A 63 13.67 -18.28 4.83
C ILE A 63 12.31 -18.82 4.39
N CYS A 64 12.36 -19.78 3.46
CA CYS A 64 11.21 -20.52 2.98
C CYS A 64 10.40 -21.09 4.16
N HIS A 65 9.07 -21.06 4.07
CA HIS A 65 8.14 -21.54 5.11
C HIS A 65 8.10 -20.76 6.43
N GLU A 66 9.10 -19.94 6.74
CA GLU A 66 9.06 -19.02 7.88
C GLU A 66 8.46 -17.68 7.48
N ARG A 67 8.92 -17.14 6.36
CA ARG A 67 8.45 -15.85 5.83
C ARG A 67 7.20 -16.02 4.99
N ARG A 68 6.23 -15.12 5.20
CA ARG A 68 4.92 -15.15 4.52
C ARG A 68 4.69 -13.88 3.72
N ILE A 69 3.94 -13.99 2.61
CA ILE A 69 3.50 -12.84 1.80
C ILE A 69 2.84 -11.75 2.66
N CYS A 70 2.16 -12.10 3.76
CA CYS A 70 1.59 -11.09 4.66
C CYS A 70 2.66 -10.20 5.32
N GLU A 71 3.85 -10.70 5.62
CA GLU A 71 4.94 -9.89 6.16
C GLU A 71 5.48 -8.92 5.10
N LEU A 72 5.53 -9.34 3.83
CA LEU A 72 5.84 -8.45 2.72
C LEU A 72 4.81 -7.31 2.63
N PHE A 73 3.52 -7.59 2.75
CA PHE A 73 2.49 -6.54 2.76
C PHE A 73 2.59 -5.62 3.98
N LEU A 74 2.89 -6.17 5.16
CA LEU A 74 3.13 -5.35 6.36
C LEU A 74 4.34 -4.44 6.19
N PHE A 75 5.41 -4.95 5.56
CA PHE A 75 6.58 -4.17 5.25
C PHE A 75 6.28 -3.07 4.24
N VAL A 76 5.61 -3.38 3.12
CA VAL A 76 5.17 -2.39 2.12
C VAL A 76 4.33 -1.31 2.77
N LYS A 77 3.42 -1.67 3.68
CA LYS A 77 2.66 -0.67 4.46
C LYS A 77 3.59 0.21 5.30
N ALA A 78 4.49 -0.39 6.08
CA ALA A 78 5.44 0.31 6.95
C ALA A 78 6.36 1.27 6.19
N MET A 79 6.73 0.96 4.94
CA MET A 79 7.50 1.88 4.09
C MET A 79 6.84 3.25 3.94
N PHE A 80 5.51 3.29 3.86
CA PHE A 80 4.77 4.54 3.65
C PHE A 80 4.23 5.15 4.95
N THR A 81 4.14 4.39 6.05
CA THR A 81 3.63 4.87 7.34
C THR A 81 4.71 5.14 8.39
N ASP A 82 5.83 4.41 8.37
CA ASP A 82 6.81 4.33 9.44
C ASP A 82 8.27 4.44 8.93
N LEU A 83 8.55 5.51 8.17
CA LEU A 83 9.85 5.72 7.51
C LEU A 83 11.07 5.62 8.43
N GLU A 84 11.00 6.17 9.64
CA GLU A 84 12.11 6.13 10.60
C GLU A 84 12.44 4.71 11.08
N ILE A 85 11.47 3.79 11.03
CA ILE A 85 11.66 2.39 11.41
C ILE A 85 12.25 1.59 10.25
N VAL A 86 11.80 1.91 9.03
CA VAL A 86 12.16 1.19 7.80
C VAL A 86 13.51 1.64 7.26
N LEU A 87 13.77 2.94 7.22
CA LEU A 87 15.01 3.52 6.72
C LEU A 87 16.06 3.51 7.83
N LYS A 88 17.12 2.71 7.62
CA LYS A 88 18.18 2.49 8.59
C LYS A 88 19.54 2.90 8.01
N GLU A 89 20.27 3.69 8.78
CA GLU A 89 21.64 4.11 8.44
C GLU A 89 22.58 2.91 8.35
N GLN A 90 22.35 1.85 9.15
CA GLN A 90 23.18 0.65 9.14
C GLN A 90 23.14 -0.13 7.81
N LEU A 91 22.21 0.21 6.90
CA LEU A 91 22.09 -0.40 5.58
C LEU A 91 22.93 0.32 4.51
N ILE A 92 23.56 1.45 4.85
CA ILE A 92 24.38 2.22 3.93
C ILE A 92 25.71 1.50 3.70
N GLU A 93 25.99 1.19 2.45
CA GLU A 93 27.27 0.64 2.00
C GLU A 93 28.08 1.77 1.32
N GLU A 94 28.78 2.60 2.11
CA GLU A 94 29.43 3.86 1.62
C GLU A 94 30.42 3.65 0.46
N ASP A 95 31.13 2.52 0.44
CA ASP A 95 32.14 2.21 -0.58
C ASP A 95 31.58 1.34 -1.73
N SER A 96 30.27 1.09 -1.77
CA SER A 96 29.66 0.23 -2.77
C SER A 96 29.54 0.92 -4.12
N CYS A 97 29.97 0.24 -5.19
CA CYS A 97 29.73 0.68 -6.57
C CYS A 97 28.36 0.24 -7.12
N ASP A 98 27.58 -0.51 -6.32
CA ASP A 98 26.23 -0.91 -6.69
C ASP A 98 25.31 0.32 -6.76
N SER A 99 24.76 0.56 -7.95
CA SER A 99 23.85 1.69 -8.19
C SER A 99 22.65 1.72 -7.24
N VAL A 100 22.19 0.56 -6.78
CA VAL A 100 21.07 0.45 -5.83
C VAL A 100 21.51 0.92 -4.44
N ALA A 101 22.68 0.50 -3.98
CA ALA A 101 23.26 0.92 -2.71
C ALA A 101 23.56 2.43 -2.68
N VAL A 102 24.17 2.95 -3.76
CA VAL A 102 24.42 4.39 -3.91
C VAL A 102 23.11 5.18 -3.92
N PHE A 103 22.08 4.69 -4.61
CA PHE A 103 20.77 5.32 -4.62
C PHE A 103 20.13 5.35 -3.22
N TYR A 104 20.16 4.23 -2.50
CA TYR A 104 19.64 4.17 -1.13
C TYR A 104 20.37 5.17 -0.22
N ALA A 105 21.71 5.16 -0.22
CA ALA A 105 22.53 6.06 0.59
C ALA A 105 22.24 7.54 0.30
N THR A 106 22.15 7.90 -0.98
CA THR A 106 21.85 9.26 -1.43
C THR A 106 20.49 9.74 -0.93
N ASN A 107 19.45 8.92 -1.06
CA ASN A 107 18.10 9.31 -0.66
C ASN A 107 17.86 9.19 0.84
N PHE A 108 18.60 8.33 1.55
CA PHE A 108 18.63 8.33 3.01
C PHE A 108 19.25 9.63 3.55
N ASN A 109 20.38 10.05 2.97
CA ASN A 109 21.01 11.33 3.32
C ASN A 109 20.10 12.50 2.99
N LEU A 110 19.35 12.44 1.89
CA LEU A 110 18.34 13.44 1.56
C LEU A 110 17.23 13.49 2.63
N PHE A 111 16.72 12.33 3.05
CA PHE A 111 15.72 12.21 4.11
C PHE A 111 16.22 12.81 5.45
N LYS A 112 17.48 12.58 5.81
CA LYS A 112 18.06 13.06 7.08
C LYS A 112 18.49 14.53 7.05
N ASN A 113 19.11 14.98 5.96
CA ASN A 113 19.78 16.29 5.91
C ASN A 113 18.96 17.37 5.20
N ASP A 114 18.12 17.01 4.23
CA ASP A 114 17.26 17.95 3.49
C ASP A 114 15.86 17.36 3.26
N PHE A 115 15.14 17.28 4.38
CA PHE A 115 13.79 16.75 4.42
C PHE A 115 12.79 17.55 3.57
N SER A 116 13.05 18.85 3.33
CA SER A 116 12.20 19.70 2.50
C SER A 116 12.25 19.26 1.04
N GLU A 117 13.45 19.04 0.50
CA GLU A 117 13.63 18.51 -0.85
C GLU A 117 13.11 17.07 -0.95
N PHE A 118 13.34 16.24 0.07
CA PHE A 118 12.77 14.89 0.13
C PHE A 118 11.24 14.92 0.00
N LYS A 119 10.58 15.77 0.79
CA LYS A 119 9.12 15.94 0.77
C LYS A 119 8.62 16.49 -0.57
N ARG A 120 9.37 17.39 -1.21
CA ARG A 120 9.03 17.90 -2.55
C ARG A 120 8.96 16.76 -3.56
N ARG A 121 9.99 15.90 -3.61
CA ARG A 121 10.03 14.74 -4.53
C ARG A 121 8.93 13.72 -4.26
N VAL A 122 8.62 13.48 -2.97
CA VAL A 122 7.47 12.63 -2.59
C VAL A 122 6.19 13.21 -3.19
N ASN A 123 5.88 14.49 -2.95
CA ASN A 123 4.66 15.11 -3.45
C ASN A 123 4.56 15.05 -4.98
N GLU A 124 5.65 15.28 -5.70
CA GLU A 124 5.68 15.18 -7.17
C GLU A 124 5.31 13.78 -7.66
N SER A 125 5.86 12.74 -7.04
CA SER A 125 5.49 11.36 -7.38
C SER A 125 4.05 11.01 -7.01
N LEU A 126 3.52 11.59 -5.93
CA LEU A 126 2.13 11.39 -5.52
C LEU A 126 1.13 12.10 -6.42
N ASP A 127 1.49 13.27 -6.94
CA ASP A 127 0.70 13.97 -7.95
C ASP A 127 0.65 13.17 -9.25
N GLU A 128 1.75 12.51 -9.64
CA GLU A 128 1.74 11.57 -10.77
C GLU A 128 0.81 10.37 -10.52
N CYS A 129 0.85 9.78 -9.32
CA CYS A 129 -0.07 8.71 -8.92
C CYS A 129 -1.53 9.16 -8.98
N ARG A 130 -1.83 10.39 -8.53
CA ARG A 130 -3.18 10.96 -8.56
C ARG A 130 -3.67 11.18 -9.99
N ASN A 131 -2.80 11.73 -10.86
CA ASN A 131 -3.15 12.02 -12.25
C ASN A 131 -3.47 10.74 -13.02
N LYS A 132 -2.75 9.66 -12.75
CA LYS A 132 -2.93 8.36 -13.41
C LYS A 132 -3.90 7.43 -12.69
N LEU A 133 -4.59 7.88 -11.63
CA LEU A 133 -5.44 7.03 -10.79
C LEU A 133 -6.55 6.34 -11.58
N TYR A 134 -7.18 7.07 -12.50
CA TYR A 134 -8.30 6.59 -13.32
C TYR A 134 -7.87 6.01 -14.66
N GLU A 135 -6.57 5.99 -14.96
CA GLU A 135 -6.05 5.32 -16.15
C GLU A 135 -6.11 3.81 -15.96
N ILE A 136 -6.52 3.10 -17.02
CA ILE A 136 -6.50 1.64 -17.07
C ILE A 136 -5.04 1.21 -17.01
N HIS A 137 -4.71 0.49 -15.95
CA HIS A 137 -3.32 0.16 -15.63
C HIS A 137 -2.93 -1.26 -16.07
N SER A 138 -3.91 -2.11 -16.39
CA SER A 138 -3.65 -3.46 -16.87
C SER A 138 -4.74 -3.91 -17.84
N ASP A 139 -4.33 -4.64 -18.88
CA ASP A 139 -5.23 -5.35 -19.80
C ASP A 139 -5.81 -6.63 -19.17
N ASP A 140 -5.32 -7.03 -17.99
CA ASP A 140 -5.85 -8.16 -17.25
C ASP A 140 -7.26 -7.82 -16.73
N LYS A 141 -8.22 -8.70 -16.99
CA LYS A 141 -9.61 -8.59 -16.51
C LYS A 141 -9.74 -8.49 -14.98
N ASN A 142 -8.75 -8.96 -14.25
CA ASN A 142 -8.71 -8.93 -12.78
C ASN A 142 -7.90 -7.73 -12.24
N GLY A 143 -7.44 -6.84 -13.14
CA GLY A 143 -6.80 -5.59 -12.78
C GLY A 143 -7.71 -4.69 -11.95
N ILE A 144 -7.14 -4.02 -10.94
CA ILE A 144 -7.86 -3.04 -10.13
C ILE A 144 -7.89 -1.71 -10.89
N ASN A 145 -9.08 -1.32 -11.35
CA ASN A 145 -9.30 -0.04 -12.02
C ASN A 145 -10.17 0.87 -11.15
N PHE A 146 -9.78 2.14 -11.06
CA PHE A 146 -10.57 3.17 -10.36
C PHE A 146 -11.43 3.95 -11.34
N GLY A 147 -12.64 4.29 -10.91
CA GLY A 147 -13.51 5.23 -11.62
C GLY A 147 -13.69 6.51 -10.81
N PRO A 148 -13.99 7.65 -11.47
CA PRO A 148 -14.33 8.87 -10.77
C PRO A 148 -15.61 8.68 -9.96
N TRP A 149 -15.74 9.48 -8.90
CA TRP A 149 -16.95 9.48 -8.10
C TRP A 149 -18.16 9.93 -8.94
N SER A 150 -19.18 9.07 -9.08
CA SER A 150 -20.49 9.39 -9.63
C SER A 150 -21.57 9.29 -8.55
N PRO A 151 -22.24 10.39 -8.20
CA PRO A 151 -23.34 10.37 -7.23
C PRO A 151 -24.49 9.44 -7.65
N GLU A 152 -24.77 9.34 -8.95
CA GLU A 152 -25.87 8.54 -9.48
C GLU A 152 -25.70 7.05 -9.20
N ILE A 153 -24.45 6.56 -9.23
CA ILE A 153 -24.12 5.15 -9.02
C ILE A 153 -23.78 4.89 -7.55
N HIS A 154 -23.03 5.80 -6.92
CA HIS A 154 -22.39 5.51 -5.63
C HIS A 154 -23.13 6.07 -4.41
N GLU A 155 -23.95 7.12 -4.53
CA GLU A 155 -24.51 7.83 -3.37
C GLU A 155 -25.50 6.97 -2.58
N GLU A 156 -26.33 6.17 -3.27
CA GLU A 156 -27.28 5.27 -2.61
C GLU A 156 -26.54 4.20 -1.80
N LEU A 157 -25.56 3.53 -2.42
CA LEU A 157 -24.73 2.53 -1.77
C LEU A 157 -23.95 3.14 -0.59
N ARG A 158 -23.40 4.34 -0.75
CA ARG A 158 -22.72 5.08 0.31
C ARG A 158 -23.65 5.33 1.50
N LYS A 159 -24.88 5.78 1.27
CA LYS A 159 -25.88 5.97 2.34
C LYS A 159 -26.23 4.66 3.05
N LYS A 160 -26.38 3.55 2.32
CA LYS A 160 -26.61 2.21 2.89
C LYS A 160 -25.46 1.72 3.75
N LEU A 161 -24.21 1.89 3.28
CA LEU A 161 -22.99 1.55 4.04
C LEU A 161 -22.89 2.36 5.34
N ILE A 162 -23.16 3.67 5.26
CA ILE A 162 -23.08 4.57 6.40
C ILE A 162 -24.20 4.27 7.43
N SER A 163 -25.41 3.95 6.99
CA SER A 163 -26.53 3.62 7.89
C SER A 163 -26.37 2.26 8.59
N GLY A 164 -25.46 1.42 8.09
CA GLY A 164 -25.20 0.09 8.63
C GLY A 164 -26.32 -0.91 8.35
N GLN A 165 -27.03 -0.75 7.24
CA GLN A 165 -27.94 -1.76 6.69
C GLN A 165 -27.12 -2.91 6.09
N ASN A 166 -27.53 -4.16 6.32
CA ASN A 166 -26.89 -5.33 5.71
C ASN A 166 -27.10 -5.27 4.19
N ILE A 167 -26.03 -5.24 3.42
CA ILE A 167 -26.04 -5.17 1.95
C ILE A 167 -26.30 -6.55 1.31
N THR A 168 -26.60 -7.57 2.11
CA THR A 168 -26.93 -8.91 1.61
C THR A 168 -28.38 -8.97 1.14
N GLU A 169 -28.64 -8.45 -0.07
CA GLU A 169 -29.71 -8.94 -0.96
C GLU A 169 -29.11 -9.99 -1.90
N VAL A 170 -28.56 -11.05 -1.33
CA VAL A 170 -28.35 -12.31 -2.07
C VAL A 170 -29.21 -13.33 -1.35
N ASP A 171 -30.36 -13.63 -1.94
CA ASP A 171 -31.29 -14.68 -1.54
C ASP A 171 -30.59 -16.04 -1.61
N GLU A 172 -29.89 -16.44 -0.56
CA GLU A 172 -29.68 -17.86 -0.26
C GLU A 172 -30.17 -18.16 1.17
N PRO A 173 -31.04 -19.17 1.34
CA PRO A 173 -31.52 -19.57 2.65
C PRO A 173 -30.41 -20.35 3.36
N ASN A 174 -29.58 -19.66 4.14
CA ASN A 174 -28.57 -20.33 4.96
C ASN A 174 -28.93 -20.21 6.45
N GLU A 175 -29.63 -21.22 6.95
CA GLU A 175 -30.16 -21.37 8.32
C GLU A 175 -29.08 -21.47 9.44
N HIS A 176 -27.80 -21.22 9.18
CA HIS A 176 -26.74 -21.47 10.15
C HIS A 176 -25.73 -20.32 10.27
N ARG A 177 -26.19 -19.15 10.72
CA ARG A 177 -25.28 -18.15 11.31
C ARG A 177 -25.76 -17.75 12.70
N GLY A 178 -25.12 -18.35 13.71
CA GLY A 178 -25.20 -17.88 15.09
C GLY A 178 -24.81 -16.41 15.19
N ASP A 179 -25.42 -15.74 16.16
CA ASP A 179 -25.28 -14.35 16.59
C ASP A 179 -23.86 -13.76 16.38
N CYS A 180 -23.58 -13.27 15.16
CA CYS A 180 -22.41 -12.45 14.89
C CYS A 180 -22.67 -11.05 15.42
N ARG A 181 -22.50 -10.90 16.75
CA ARG A 181 -22.47 -9.61 17.44
C ARG A 181 -21.58 -8.64 16.66
N SER A 182 -22.21 -7.57 16.20
CA SER A 182 -21.64 -6.30 15.70
C SER A 182 -20.14 -6.32 15.39
N GLY A 183 -19.79 -6.40 14.11
CA GLY A 183 -18.41 -6.18 13.66
C GLY A 183 -17.81 -4.89 14.26
N LEU A 184 -16.51 -4.93 14.55
CA LEU A 184 -15.72 -3.83 15.10
C LEU A 184 -15.67 -2.67 14.10
N SER A 185 -16.75 -1.87 14.02
CA SER A 185 -16.76 -0.62 13.28
C SER A 185 -16.18 0.49 14.16
N TRP A 186 -15.07 1.07 13.70
CA TRP A 186 -14.46 2.28 14.27
C TRP A 186 -15.16 3.56 13.81
N VAL A 187 -16.18 3.44 12.96
CA VAL A 187 -17.00 4.54 12.45
C VAL A 187 -18.40 4.44 13.08
N GLN A 188 -18.88 5.55 13.65
CA GLN A 188 -20.23 5.64 14.16
C GLN A 188 -21.23 5.50 13.00
N LYS A 189 -22.29 4.70 13.18
CA LYS A 189 -23.37 4.60 12.18
C LYS A 189 -23.91 5.99 11.86
N GLY A 190 -24.03 6.33 10.59
CA GLY A 190 -24.41 7.68 10.14
C GLY A 190 -23.23 8.63 9.87
N SER A 191 -22.02 8.29 10.31
CA SER A 191 -20.84 9.15 10.15
C SER A 191 -19.99 8.77 8.93
N SER A 192 -19.44 9.77 8.26
CA SER A 192 -18.38 9.61 7.25
C SER A 192 -16.98 9.85 7.82
N GLN A 193 -16.89 10.26 9.08
CA GLN A 193 -15.63 10.57 9.75
C GLN A 193 -15.00 9.29 10.30
N MET A 194 -13.77 9.00 9.85
CA MET A 194 -12.95 7.90 10.37
C MET A 194 -12.72 8.06 11.88
N PHE A 195 -12.78 6.95 12.63
CA PHE A 195 -12.62 6.92 14.10
C PHE A 195 -13.65 7.75 14.89
N SER A 196 -14.83 8.01 14.32
CA SER A 196 -15.92 8.73 15.01
C SER A 196 -16.50 7.97 16.21
N LYS A 197 -16.25 6.66 16.31
CA LYS A 197 -16.64 5.88 17.47
C LYS A 197 -15.51 5.89 18.51
N PHE A 198 -15.62 6.76 19.52
CA PHE A 198 -14.77 6.69 20.71
C PHE A 198 -15.21 5.50 21.56
N ASN A 199 -14.30 4.57 21.85
CA ASN A 199 -14.53 3.54 22.86
C ASN A 199 -14.39 4.21 24.24
N CYS A 200 -15.49 4.33 24.98
CA CYS A 200 -15.45 4.52 26.43
C CYS A 200 -15.14 3.20 27.13
#